data_AF-A1SC65-F1
#
_entry.id   AF-A1SC65-F1
#
_cell.length_a   1.000
_cell.length_b   1.000
_cell.length_c   1.000
_cell.angle_alpha   90.00
_cell.angle_beta   90.00
_cell.angle_gamma   90.00
#
_symmetry.space_group_name_H-M   'P 1'
#
loop_
_entity.id
_entity.type
_entity.pdbx_description
1 polymer ?
#
loop_
_entity_poly.entity_id
_entity_poly.type
_entity_poly.pdbx_seq_one_letter_code
_entity_poly.pdbx_strand_id
1 'polypeptide(L)'
;MHEKPDFLDLPTRDTKPRISGLTHVLDKGMPLRSLDALLEQAADLIDVLKVGWGIAYIDPQIAERAHLCRQAGVTLCLGGTLLEVSAANGRIPELARWAHRVGIGAVEVSNGLERMSCDEKRILVRDLSGEFVVLAETGAKDGHTPVTAHLWVDEMEADLAAGATLVIAEGRESGTVGLYHPDGTPRVDLAEAIAERISLDRVIFEAPAKSHQTWFVSRFGPHVGLGNIGSDEVIALETLRLGLRADTALLAGPARIGVPS
;
A
#
# COMPACT_ATOMS: atom_id res chain seq x y z
N MET A 1 27.23 4.22 4.90
CA MET A 1 26.97 4.71 3.54
C MET A 1 27.54 3.66 2.59
N HIS A 2 26.69 2.89 1.93
CA HIS A 2 27.15 1.88 0.97
C HIS A 2 27.46 2.56 -0.36
N GLU A 3 28.49 2.06 -1.06
CA GLU A 3 28.79 2.48 -2.43
C GLU A 3 27.61 2.15 -3.35
N LYS A 4 27.08 3.17 -4.04
CA LYS A 4 26.01 3.00 -5.02
C LYS A 4 26.62 2.99 -6.42
N PRO A 5 26.37 1.96 -7.25
CA PRO A 5 26.81 1.98 -8.63
C PRO A 5 26.12 3.10 -9.41
N ASP A 6 26.86 3.78 -10.30
CA ASP A 6 26.39 4.92 -11.10
C ASP A 6 26.61 4.73 -12.62
N PHE A 7 26.95 3.51 -13.04
CA PHE A 7 27.28 3.19 -14.43
C PHE A 7 26.05 2.94 -15.34
N LEU A 8 24.83 2.96 -14.80
CA LEU A 8 23.58 2.79 -15.54
C LEU A 8 22.72 4.06 -15.48
N ASP A 9 22.14 4.44 -16.61
CA ASP A 9 21.09 5.46 -16.68
C ASP A 9 19.74 4.85 -16.26
N LEU A 10 19.39 4.99 -14.98
CA LEU A 10 18.18 4.43 -14.39
C LEU A 10 17.08 5.49 -14.22
N PRO A 11 15.79 5.08 -14.17
CA PRO A 11 14.71 5.97 -13.78
C PRO A 11 14.99 6.63 -12.43
N THR A 12 14.69 7.93 -12.34
CA THR A 12 14.80 8.67 -11.07
C THR A 12 13.78 8.15 -10.06
N ARG A 13 14.17 8.08 -8.79
CA ARG A 13 13.29 7.71 -7.68
C ARG A 13 13.39 8.77 -6.60
N ASP A 14 12.26 9.11 -6.00
CA ASP A 14 12.22 10.03 -4.86
C ASP A 14 12.87 9.39 -3.63
N THR A 15 13.43 10.23 -2.76
CA THR A 15 13.92 9.83 -1.45
C THR A 15 12.86 10.05 -0.37
N LYS A 16 12.99 9.38 0.77
CA LYS A 16 12.10 9.60 1.91
C LYS A 16 12.23 11.01 2.49
N PRO A 17 11.15 11.60 3.04
CA PRO A 17 9.77 11.09 3.03
C PRO A 17 9.16 11.22 1.62
N ARG A 18 8.65 10.10 1.09
CA ARG A 18 8.07 10.07 -0.26
C ARG A 18 6.61 10.47 -0.24
N ILE A 19 6.19 11.12 -1.31
CA ILE A 19 4.77 11.37 -1.63
C ILE A 19 4.34 10.66 -2.92
N SER A 20 5.30 10.22 -3.75
CA SER A 20 5.07 9.44 -4.98
C SER A 20 5.77 8.09 -4.92
N GLY A 21 5.27 7.11 -5.67
CA GLY A 21 5.92 5.80 -5.82
C GLY A 21 6.10 5.06 -4.50
N LEU A 22 5.05 5.13 -3.67
CA LEU A 22 5.02 4.52 -2.35
C LEU A 22 5.08 2.99 -2.43
N THR A 23 5.79 2.40 -1.48
CA THR A 23 5.79 0.96 -1.21
C THR A 23 5.09 0.71 0.12
N HIS A 24 3.93 0.07 0.05
CA HIS A 24 3.12 -0.32 1.18
C HIS A 24 3.20 -1.86 1.35
N VAL A 25 3.94 -2.30 2.37
CA VAL A 25 4.22 -3.71 2.67
C VAL A 25 3.13 -4.31 3.55
N LEU A 26 2.75 -5.56 3.29
CA LEU A 26 1.86 -6.34 4.15
C LEU A 26 2.68 -7.27 5.07
N ASP A 27 2.60 -7.04 6.37
CA ASP A 27 3.12 -7.93 7.41
C ASP A 27 2.02 -8.88 7.89
N LYS A 28 2.25 -10.18 7.70
CA LYS A 28 1.33 -11.28 8.07
C LYS A 28 1.72 -11.97 9.37
N GLY A 29 2.47 -11.29 10.24
CA GLY A 29 2.95 -11.84 11.52
C GLY A 29 4.43 -12.24 11.49
N MET A 30 5.25 -11.53 10.71
CA MET A 30 6.69 -11.71 10.65
C MET A 30 7.31 -11.64 12.05
N PRO A 31 8.24 -12.51 12.48
CA PRO A 31 8.90 -12.36 13.78
C PRO A 31 9.64 -11.02 13.92
N LEU A 32 9.70 -10.44 15.12
CA LEU A 32 10.32 -9.13 15.36
C LEU A 32 11.77 -9.04 14.85
N ARG A 33 12.57 -10.11 15.01
CA ARG A 33 13.95 -10.15 14.49
C ARG A 33 14.04 -10.14 12.96
N SER A 34 13.04 -10.72 12.29
CA SER A 34 12.96 -10.68 10.83
C SER A 34 12.54 -9.29 10.35
N LEU A 35 11.66 -8.61 11.09
CA LEU A 35 11.32 -7.21 10.81
C LEU A 35 12.55 -6.31 10.95
N ASP A 36 13.31 -6.48 12.03
CA ASP A 36 14.55 -5.73 12.27
C ASP A 36 15.55 -5.90 11.11
N ALA A 37 15.80 -7.14 10.69
CA ALA A 37 16.66 -7.43 9.54
C ALA A 37 16.14 -6.87 8.21
N LEU A 38 14.82 -6.92 7.97
CA LEU A 38 14.20 -6.32 6.80
C LEU A 38 14.40 -4.80 6.77
N LEU A 39 14.19 -4.13 7.90
CA LEU A 39 14.35 -2.68 8.01
C LEU A 39 15.81 -2.27 7.85
N GLU A 40 16.76 -3.01 8.43
CA GLU A 40 18.19 -2.77 8.22
C GLU A 40 18.57 -2.83 6.74
N GLN A 41 18.01 -3.77 5.98
CA GLN A 41 18.33 -3.98 4.58
C GLN A 41 17.60 -3.01 3.63
N ALA A 42 16.31 -2.75 3.89
CA ALA A 42 15.40 -2.21 2.87
C ALA A 42 14.47 -1.10 3.39
N ALA A 43 14.69 -0.55 4.60
CA ALA A 43 13.85 0.53 5.12
C ALA A 43 13.74 1.71 4.16
N ASP A 44 14.81 2.09 3.45
CA ASP A 44 14.77 3.18 2.47
C ASP A 44 13.77 2.94 1.34
N LEU A 45 13.34 1.70 1.09
CA LEU A 45 12.42 1.31 0.02
C LEU A 45 10.98 1.07 0.50
N ILE A 46 10.71 1.12 1.81
CA ILE A 46 9.40 0.82 2.41
C ILE A 46 8.83 2.10 3.01
N ASP A 47 7.66 2.56 2.58
CA ASP A 47 7.08 3.79 3.13
C ASP A 47 6.08 3.49 4.26
N VAL A 48 5.28 2.45 4.07
CA VAL A 48 4.28 1.98 5.05
C VAL A 48 4.42 0.46 5.23
N LEU A 49 4.32 0.00 6.47
CA LEU A 49 4.17 -1.41 6.80
C LEU A 49 2.82 -1.63 7.50
N LYS A 50 1.91 -2.32 6.82
CA LYS A 50 0.59 -2.69 7.34
C LYS A 50 0.68 -4.00 8.10
N VAL A 51 0.33 -3.97 9.39
CA VAL A 51 0.10 -5.19 10.16
C VAL A 51 -1.27 -5.73 9.77
N GLY A 52 -1.28 -6.86 9.08
CA GLY A 52 -2.45 -7.41 8.40
C GLY A 52 -3.65 -7.62 9.34
N TRP A 53 -4.84 -7.28 8.83
CA TRP A 53 -6.13 -7.50 9.47
C TRP A 53 -6.12 -7.20 10.98
N GLY A 54 -6.38 -8.21 11.82
CA GLY A 54 -6.43 -8.15 13.28
C GLY A 54 -5.14 -8.56 14.01
N ILE A 55 -4.02 -8.76 13.31
CA ILE A 55 -2.79 -9.29 13.93
C ILE A 55 -2.30 -8.39 15.07
N ALA A 56 -2.33 -7.07 14.87
CA ALA A 56 -1.83 -6.11 15.85
C ALA A 56 -2.52 -6.22 17.22
N TYR A 57 -3.76 -6.73 17.26
CA TYR A 57 -4.52 -6.92 18.50
C TYR A 57 -4.03 -8.11 19.35
N ILE A 58 -3.41 -9.11 18.72
CA ILE A 58 -2.92 -10.32 19.40
C ILE A 58 -1.39 -10.38 19.48
N ASP A 59 -0.69 -9.50 18.79
CA ASP A 59 0.76 -9.46 18.77
C ASP A 59 1.32 -8.82 20.05
N PRO A 60 2.00 -9.59 20.92
CA PRO A 60 2.55 -9.05 22.16
C PRO A 60 3.73 -8.09 21.93
N GLN A 61 4.26 -8.00 20.71
CA GLN A 61 5.43 -7.19 20.36
C GLN A 61 5.09 -5.96 19.51
N ILE A 62 3.80 -5.58 19.43
CA ILE A 62 3.34 -4.49 18.55
C ILE A 62 4.00 -3.13 18.87
N ALA A 63 4.26 -2.85 20.15
CA ALA A 63 4.92 -1.61 20.57
C ALA A 63 6.39 -1.58 20.13
N GLU A 64 7.09 -2.72 20.24
CA GLU A 64 8.46 -2.88 19.77
C GLU A 64 8.54 -2.77 18.24
N ARG A 65 7.59 -3.34 17.49
CA ARG A 65 7.51 -3.15 16.03
C ARG A 65 7.35 -1.69 15.67
N ALA A 66 6.42 -0.99 16.33
CA ALA A 66 6.18 0.43 16.10
C ALA A 66 7.43 1.26 16.38
N HIS A 67 8.21 0.88 17.39
CA HIS A 67 9.51 1.49 17.67
C HIS A 67 10.52 1.26 16.56
N LEU A 68 10.72 0.01 16.11
CA LEU A 68 11.65 -0.31 15.02
C LEU A 68 11.28 0.40 13.71
N CYS A 69 10.02 0.33 13.30
CA CYS A 69 9.54 1.02 12.09
C CYS A 69 9.80 2.52 12.16
N ARG A 70 9.49 3.17 13.29
CA ARG A 70 9.74 4.60 13.48
C ARG A 70 11.23 4.95 13.41
N GLN A 71 12.12 4.15 14.01
CA GLN A 71 13.57 4.36 13.91
C GLN A 71 14.07 4.24 12.47
N ALA A 72 13.46 3.36 11.69
CA ALA A 72 13.76 3.15 10.28
C ALA A 72 13.05 4.13 9.32
N GLY A 73 12.30 5.11 9.84
CA GLY A 73 11.52 6.04 9.01
C GLY A 73 10.42 5.34 8.19
N VAL A 74 9.86 4.26 8.71
CA VAL A 74 8.73 3.50 8.15
C VAL A 74 7.50 3.72 9.01
N THR A 75 6.36 4.05 8.39
CA THR A 75 5.11 4.22 9.13
C THR A 75 4.44 2.87 9.36
N LEU A 76 4.26 2.49 10.63
CA LEU A 76 3.48 1.29 10.97
C LEU A 76 1.98 1.62 10.90
N CYS A 77 1.25 0.81 10.13
CA CYS A 77 -0.19 0.95 9.87
C CYS A 77 -0.98 -0.24 10.44
N LEU A 78 -2.13 0.04 11.06
CA LEU A 78 -3.10 -1.00 11.43
C LEU A 78 -3.96 -1.38 10.22
N GLY A 79 -4.21 -2.67 10.03
CA GLY A 79 -5.11 -3.14 8.98
C GLY A 79 -6.58 -2.78 9.21
N GLY A 80 -7.31 -2.51 8.12
CA GLY A 80 -8.67 -1.98 8.16
C GLY A 80 -9.68 -2.94 8.77
N THR A 81 -9.45 -4.25 8.67
CA THR A 81 -10.32 -5.25 9.32
C THR A 81 -10.32 -5.12 10.85
N LEU A 82 -9.21 -4.75 11.49
CA LEU A 82 -9.20 -4.49 12.94
C LEU A 82 -10.06 -3.26 13.28
N LEU A 83 -9.98 -2.23 12.45
CA LEU A 83 -10.77 -1.01 12.59
C LEU A 83 -12.26 -1.32 12.42
N GLU A 84 -12.65 -2.07 11.39
CA GLU A 84 -14.04 -2.47 11.15
C GLU A 84 -14.61 -3.32 12.29
N VAL A 85 -13.84 -4.28 12.81
CA VAL A 85 -14.24 -5.06 14.00
C VAL A 85 -14.42 -4.12 15.21
N SER A 86 -13.54 -3.15 15.40
CA SER A 86 -13.64 -2.19 16.50
C SER A 86 -14.86 -1.26 16.35
N ALA A 87 -15.13 -0.77 15.14
CA ALA A 87 -16.31 0.05 14.80
C ALA A 87 -17.60 -0.71 15.08
N ALA A 88 -17.68 -1.96 14.62
CA ALA A 88 -18.86 -2.79 14.81
C ALA A 88 -19.16 -3.14 16.28
N ASN A 89 -18.20 -2.92 17.18
CA ASN A 89 -18.35 -3.08 18.63
C ASN A 89 -18.43 -1.73 19.37
N GLY A 90 -18.43 -0.60 18.66
CA GLY A 90 -18.46 0.73 19.27
C GLY A 90 -17.19 1.10 20.04
N ARG A 91 -16.02 0.59 19.62
CA ARG A 91 -14.73 0.70 20.34
C ARG A 91 -13.65 1.49 19.59
N ILE A 92 -14.02 2.33 18.64
CA ILE A 92 -13.06 3.19 17.92
C ILE A 92 -12.26 4.10 18.87
N PRO A 93 -12.86 4.75 19.88
CA PRO A 93 -12.09 5.56 20.82
C PRO A 93 -11.04 4.75 21.61
N GLU A 94 -11.37 3.50 21.98
CA GLU A 94 -10.45 2.58 22.64
C GLU A 94 -9.31 2.16 21.71
N LEU A 95 -9.61 1.84 20.45
CA LEU A 95 -8.63 1.51 19.42
C LEU A 95 -7.65 2.66 19.23
N ALA A 96 -8.14 3.89 19.02
CA ALA A 96 -7.31 5.08 18.84
C ALA A 96 -6.41 5.33 20.04
N ARG A 97 -6.96 5.28 21.27
CA ARG A 97 -6.15 5.42 22.50
C ARG A 97 -5.08 4.35 22.61
N TRP A 98 -5.37 3.10 22.24
CA TRP A 98 -4.38 2.02 22.26
C TRP A 98 -3.31 2.21 21.19
N ALA A 99 -3.71 2.56 19.97
CA ALA A 99 -2.82 2.84 18.85
C ALA A 99 -1.79 3.93 19.19
N HIS A 100 -2.24 5.04 19.80
CA HIS A 100 -1.35 6.08 20.32
C HIS A 100 -0.36 5.55 21.37
N ARG A 101 -0.84 4.78 22.35
CA ARG A 101 0.02 4.24 23.42
C ARG A 101 1.13 3.34 22.90
N VAL A 102 0.85 2.53 21.88
CA VAL A 102 1.85 1.62 21.29
C VAL A 102 2.65 2.29 20.16
N GLY A 103 2.30 3.52 19.77
CA GLY A 103 3.05 4.34 18.83
C GLY A 103 2.77 4.04 17.35
N ILE A 104 1.54 3.62 17.02
CA ILE A 104 1.04 3.50 15.64
C ILE A 104 0.97 4.90 15.00
N GLY A 105 1.45 5.02 13.76
CA GLY A 105 1.42 6.28 13.01
C GLY A 105 0.32 6.37 11.96
N ALA A 106 -0.21 5.23 11.51
CA ALA A 106 -1.24 5.16 10.47
C ALA A 106 -2.33 4.15 10.79
N VAL A 107 -3.52 4.39 10.25
CA VAL A 107 -4.64 3.46 10.30
C VAL A 107 -5.26 3.32 8.92
N GLU A 108 -5.59 2.08 8.55
CA GLU A 108 -6.41 1.80 7.39
C GLU A 108 -7.89 1.86 7.78
N VAL A 109 -8.70 2.58 7.01
CA VAL A 109 -10.16 2.70 7.21
C VAL A 109 -10.85 2.07 6.01
N SER A 110 -11.48 0.92 6.22
CA SER A 110 -12.19 0.14 5.21
C SER A 110 -13.64 -0.13 5.64
N ASN A 111 -14.48 -0.56 4.72
CA ASN A 111 -15.88 -0.98 4.97
C ASN A 111 -16.21 -2.35 4.35
N GLY A 112 -15.21 -3.11 3.93
CA GLY A 112 -15.45 -4.31 3.15
C GLY A 112 -16.03 -5.52 3.91
N LEU A 113 -16.15 -5.48 5.25
CA LEU A 113 -17.00 -6.44 5.98
C LEU A 113 -18.50 -6.17 5.79
N GLU A 114 -18.87 -5.08 5.10
CA GLU A 114 -20.25 -4.67 4.83
C GLU A 114 -21.07 -4.41 6.10
N ARG A 115 -20.38 -4.11 7.22
CA ARG A 115 -21.00 -3.74 8.51
C ARG A 115 -21.06 -2.23 8.72
N MET A 116 -20.64 -1.46 7.72
CA MET A 116 -20.51 -0.01 7.74
C MET A 116 -20.82 0.54 6.35
N SER A 117 -21.65 1.57 6.29
CA SER A 117 -21.93 2.33 5.07
C SER A 117 -20.75 3.23 4.67
N CYS A 118 -20.70 3.67 3.42
CA CYS A 118 -19.69 4.65 2.97
C CYS A 118 -19.80 5.98 3.73
N ASP A 119 -20.99 6.36 4.22
CA ASP A 119 -21.19 7.56 5.05
C ASP A 119 -20.52 7.41 6.42
N GLU A 120 -20.74 6.27 7.09
CA GLU A 120 -20.11 5.96 8.37
C GLU A 120 -18.58 5.84 8.23
N LYS A 121 -18.10 5.22 7.15
CA LYS A 121 -16.68 5.17 6.80
C LYS A 121 -16.08 6.58 6.71
N ARG A 122 -16.74 7.50 6.01
CA ARG A 122 -16.29 8.89 5.86
C ARG A 122 -16.26 9.67 7.17
N ILE A 123 -17.20 9.39 8.09
CA ILE A 123 -17.16 9.96 9.44
C ILE A 123 -15.89 9.49 10.15
N LEU A 124 -15.59 8.18 10.11
CA LEU A 124 -14.38 7.64 10.73
C LEU A 124 -13.09 8.19 10.10
N VAL A 125 -13.03 8.30 8.76
CA VAL A 125 -11.91 8.90 8.06
C VAL A 125 -11.67 10.31 8.57
N ARG A 126 -12.71 11.13 8.67
CA ARG A 126 -12.62 12.50 9.17
C ARG A 126 -12.14 12.57 10.61
N ASP A 127 -12.77 11.79 11.48
CA ASP A 127 -12.46 11.79 12.91
C ASP A 127 -11.01 11.35 13.17
N LEU A 128 -10.53 10.32 12.46
CA LEU A 128 -9.19 9.78 12.65
C LEU A 128 -8.09 10.57 11.93
N SER A 129 -8.42 11.34 10.89
CA SER A 129 -7.45 12.14 10.13
C SER A 129 -6.76 13.24 10.96
N GLY A 130 -7.37 13.66 12.08
CA GLY A 130 -6.77 14.60 13.01
C GLY A 130 -5.68 13.98 13.90
N GLU A 131 -5.57 12.65 13.94
CA GLU A 131 -4.73 11.92 14.88
C GLU A 131 -3.74 10.96 14.20
N PHE A 132 -4.08 10.46 13.01
CA PHE A 132 -3.32 9.45 12.28
C PHE A 132 -3.18 9.80 10.81
N VAL A 133 -2.16 9.24 10.15
CA VAL A 133 -2.18 9.10 8.69
C VAL A 133 -3.27 8.08 8.34
N VAL A 134 -4.31 8.52 7.63
CA VAL A 134 -5.44 7.66 7.25
C VAL A 134 -5.25 7.16 5.82
N LEU A 135 -5.27 5.85 5.66
CA LEU A 135 -5.32 5.17 4.37
C LEU A 135 -6.73 4.61 4.20
N ALA A 136 -7.55 5.22 3.35
CA ALA A 136 -8.93 4.76 3.16
C ALA A 136 -8.98 3.71 2.03
N GLU A 137 -9.49 2.52 2.31
CA GLU A 137 -9.52 1.42 1.34
C GLU A 137 -10.92 1.27 0.74
N THR A 138 -11.00 1.24 -0.59
CA THR A 138 -12.22 0.99 -1.35
C THR A 138 -12.10 -0.33 -2.07
N GLY A 139 -13.08 -1.21 -1.84
CA GLY A 139 -13.23 -2.40 -2.63
C GLY A 139 -14.21 -3.43 -2.09
N ALA A 140 -14.28 -4.55 -2.80
CA ALA A 140 -15.15 -5.67 -2.50
C ALA A 140 -14.35 -6.84 -1.91
N LYS A 141 -14.79 -7.34 -0.76
CA LYS A 141 -14.13 -8.46 -0.06
C LYS A 141 -14.52 -9.84 -0.58
N ASP A 142 -15.51 -9.94 -1.44
CA ASP A 142 -15.88 -11.18 -2.10
C ASP A 142 -16.03 -11.00 -3.62
N GLY A 143 -15.97 -12.11 -4.35
CA GLY A 143 -16.11 -12.08 -5.81
C GLY A 143 -17.54 -11.92 -6.30
N HIS A 144 -18.51 -11.66 -5.41
CA HIS A 144 -19.93 -11.59 -5.73
C HIS A 144 -20.42 -10.16 -5.86
N THR A 145 -19.82 -9.21 -5.13
CA THR A 145 -20.14 -7.79 -5.27
C THR A 145 -19.63 -7.25 -6.61
N PRO A 146 -20.52 -6.70 -7.48
CA PRO A 146 -20.11 -6.17 -8.77
C PRO A 146 -19.14 -4.99 -8.62
N VAL A 147 -17.98 -5.10 -9.27
CA VAL A 147 -17.01 -4.02 -9.33
C VAL A 147 -17.46 -3.00 -10.38
N THR A 148 -17.79 -1.79 -9.93
CA THR A 148 -18.26 -0.71 -10.78
C THR A 148 -17.33 0.48 -10.65
N ALA A 149 -16.58 0.78 -11.72
CA ALA A 149 -15.47 1.73 -11.67
C ALA A 149 -15.87 3.12 -11.14
N HIS A 150 -16.97 3.71 -11.64
CA HIS A 150 -17.38 5.04 -11.20
C HIS A 150 -17.71 5.08 -9.69
N LEU A 151 -18.34 4.03 -9.13
CA LEU A 151 -18.67 3.98 -7.71
C LEU A 151 -17.41 3.92 -6.84
N TRP A 152 -16.40 3.17 -7.28
CA TRP A 152 -15.12 3.11 -6.57
C TRP A 152 -14.42 4.47 -6.59
N VAL A 153 -14.36 5.11 -7.75
CA VAL A 153 -13.74 6.43 -7.88
C VAL A 153 -14.47 7.48 -7.05
N ASP A 154 -15.80 7.50 -7.09
CA ASP A 154 -16.60 8.45 -6.31
C ASP A 154 -16.42 8.23 -4.80
N GLU A 155 -16.31 6.97 -4.34
CA GLU A 155 -15.99 6.68 -2.93
C GLU A 155 -14.59 7.16 -2.55
N MET A 156 -13.58 6.84 -3.36
CA MET A 156 -12.19 7.24 -3.11
C MET A 156 -12.02 8.77 -3.08
N GLU A 157 -12.66 9.50 -4.01
CA GLU A 157 -12.69 10.96 -3.97
C GLU A 157 -13.35 11.49 -2.70
N ALA A 158 -14.46 10.87 -2.27
CA ALA A 158 -15.17 11.25 -1.07
C ALA A 158 -14.37 10.97 0.22
N ASP A 159 -13.58 9.89 0.25
CA ASP A 159 -12.65 9.59 1.34
C ASP A 159 -11.50 10.61 1.41
N LEU A 160 -10.93 10.98 0.26
CA LEU A 160 -9.93 12.05 0.19
C LEU A 160 -10.50 13.37 0.69
N ALA A 161 -11.73 13.71 0.28
CA ALA A 161 -12.44 14.90 0.74
C ALA A 161 -12.78 14.85 2.24
N ALA A 162 -12.96 13.66 2.81
CA ALA A 162 -13.20 13.48 4.24
C ALA A 162 -11.92 13.64 5.09
N GLY A 163 -10.74 13.55 4.49
CA GLY A 163 -9.46 13.75 5.16
C GLY A 163 -8.45 12.60 5.00
N ALA A 164 -8.76 11.57 4.19
CA ALA A 164 -7.80 10.49 3.95
C ALA A 164 -6.50 11.05 3.35
N THR A 165 -5.36 10.60 3.89
CA THR A 165 -4.05 10.96 3.33
C THR A 165 -3.82 10.24 2.01
N LEU A 166 -4.18 8.96 1.94
CA LEU A 166 -4.09 8.14 0.74
C LEU A 166 -5.37 7.31 0.61
N VAL A 167 -5.66 6.89 -0.61
CA VAL A 167 -6.71 5.90 -0.91
C VAL A 167 -6.09 4.62 -1.45
N ILE A 168 -6.61 3.49 -1.01
CA ILE A 168 -6.19 2.15 -1.43
C ILE A 168 -7.28 1.59 -2.32
N ALA A 169 -6.90 1.12 -3.52
CA ALA A 169 -7.77 0.29 -4.34
C ALA A 169 -7.51 -1.19 -4.00
N GLU A 170 -8.53 -1.87 -3.47
CA GLU A 170 -8.40 -3.21 -2.91
C GLU A 170 -8.16 -4.27 -3.99
N GLY A 171 -7.18 -5.13 -3.76
CA GLY A 171 -6.85 -6.30 -4.55
C GLY A 171 -6.77 -7.59 -3.71
N ARG A 172 -6.87 -7.45 -2.38
CA ARG A 172 -6.67 -8.50 -1.36
C ARG A 172 -5.26 -9.09 -1.41
N GLU A 173 -4.97 -9.98 -0.47
CA GLU A 173 -3.74 -10.77 -0.50
C GLU A 173 -3.70 -11.74 -1.69
N SER A 174 -4.85 -12.27 -2.11
CA SER A 174 -4.93 -13.26 -3.19
C SER A 174 -4.71 -12.66 -4.57
N GLY A 175 -5.03 -11.38 -4.77
CA GLY A 175 -4.93 -10.75 -6.09
C GLY A 175 -5.88 -11.33 -7.12
N THR A 176 -7.09 -11.74 -6.70
CA THR A 176 -8.11 -12.42 -7.54
C THR A 176 -9.51 -11.82 -7.40
N VAL A 177 -9.62 -10.66 -6.78
CA VAL A 177 -10.86 -9.92 -6.50
C VAL A 177 -10.58 -8.42 -6.52
N GLY A 178 -11.63 -7.59 -6.53
CA GLY A 178 -11.49 -6.14 -6.54
C GLY A 178 -10.83 -5.67 -7.84
N LEU A 179 -9.63 -5.10 -7.72
CA LEU A 179 -8.74 -4.71 -8.84
C LEU A 179 -8.47 -5.84 -9.85
N TYR A 180 -8.71 -7.10 -9.48
CA TYR A 180 -8.42 -8.25 -10.31
C TYR A 180 -9.69 -9.04 -10.66
N HIS A 181 -9.63 -9.67 -11.83
CA HIS A 181 -10.54 -10.75 -12.20
C HIS A 181 -10.19 -12.04 -11.42
N PRO A 182 -11.09 -13.04 -11.37
CA PRO A 182 -10.83 -14.31 -10.68
C PRO A 182 -9.60 -15.08 -11.19
N ASP A 183 -9.18 -14.84 -12.42
CA ASP A 183 -7.96 -15.40 -13.03
C ASP A 183 -6.67 -14.63 -12.68
N GLY A 184 -6.79 -13.56 -11.88
CA GLY A 184 -5.70 -12.71 -11.45
C GLY A 184 -5.30 -11.62 -12.46
N THR A 185 -6.01 -11.48 -13.58
CA THR A 185 -5.76 -10.40 -14.54
C THR A 185 -6.28 -9.05 -14.01
N PRO A 186 -5.55 -7.94 -14.22
CA PRO A 186 -6.01 -6.61 -13.78
C PRO A 186 -7.27 -6.16 -14.51
N ARG A 187 -8.20 -5.52 -13.77
CA ARG A 187 -9.31 -4.75 -14.33
C ARG A 187 -8.79 -3.41 -14.83
N VAL A 188 -8.36 -3.40 -16.08
CA VAL A 188 -7.73 -2.23 -16.71
C VAL A 188 -8.65 -1.02 -16.65
N ASP A 189 -9.93 -1.18 -16.99
CA ASP A 189 -10.94 -0.12 -16.99
C ASP A 189 -11.08 0.58 -15.62
N LEU A 190 -11.07 -0.19 -14.54
CA LEU A 190 -11.10 0.34 -13.18
C LEU A 190 -9.82 1.12 -12.84
N ALA A 191 -8.65 0.53 -13.12
CA ALA A 191 -7.36 1.16 -12.82
C ALA A 191 -7.17 2.47 -13.59
N GLU A 192 -7.56 2.51 -14.88
CA GLU A 192 -7.57 3.73 -15.69
C GLU A 192 -8.54 4.77 -15.12
N ALA A 193 -9.78 4.39 -14.80
CA ALA A 193 -10.76 5.32 -14.27
C ALA A 193 -10.31 5.99 -12.96
N ILE A 194 -9.61 5.22 -12.10
CA ILE A 194 -8.98 5.77 -10.89
C ILE A 194 -7.87 6.75 -11.25
N ALA A 195 -6.96 6.38 -12.14
CA ALA A 195 -5.81 7.22 -12.53
C ALA A 195 -6.23 8.50 -13.29
N GLU A 196 -7.37 8.48 -13.98
CA GLU A 196 -7.92 9.65 -14.69
C GLU A 196 -8.48 10.72 -13.75
N ARG A 197 -8.99 10.32 -12.58
CA ARG A 197 -9.70 11.22 -11.65
C ARG A 197 -8.94 11.51 -10.37
N ILE A 198 -8.07 10.60 -9.94
CA ILE A 198 -7.29 10.71 -8.71
C ILE A 198 -5.80 10.72 -9.06
N SER A 199 -5.08 11.71 -8.54
CA SER A 199 -3.62 11.78 -8.68
C SER A 199 -2.97 10.49 -8.18
N LEU A 200 -2.08 9.91 -8.98
CA LEU A 200 -1.35 8.68 -8.65
C LEU A 200 -0.51 8.79 -7.37
N ASP A 201 -0.12 10.00 -6.97
CA ASP A 201 0.58 10.27 -5.71
C ASP A 201 -0.32 10.09 -4.48
N ARG A 202 -1.64 10.00 -4.69
CA ARG A 202 -2.65 9.81 -3.64
C ARG A 202 -3.26 8.42 -3.63
N VAL A 203 -2.87 7.55 -4.58
CA VAL A 203 -3.43 6.20 -4.75
C VAL A 203 -2.38 5.13 -4.47
N ILE A 204 -2.78 4.12 -3.72
CA ILE A 204 -2.07 2.85 -3.60
C ILE A 204 -2.92 1.77 -4.28
N PHE A 205 -2.37 1.11 -5.29
CA PHE A 205 -2.98 -0.08 -5.88
C PHE A 205 -2.42 -1.33 -5.21
N GLU A 206 -3.25 -2.15 -4.56
CA GLU A 206 -2.76 -3.40 -3.99
C GLU A 206 -2.29 -4.35 -5.09
N ALA A 207 -1.02 -4.75 -5.08
CA ALA A 207 -0.35 -5.57 -6.10
C ALA A 207 0.45 -6.71 -5.46
N PRO A 208 -0.23 -7.72 -4.87
CA PRO A 208 0.42 -8.76 -4.09
C PRO A 208 1.32 -9.68 -4.94
N ALA A 209 1.01 -9.89 -6.22
CA ALA A 209 1.80 -10.75 -7.10
C ALA A 209 2.74 -9.95 -8.01
N LYS A 210 3.87 -10.57 -8.39
CA LYS A 210 4.83 -9.99 -9.34
C LYS A 210 4.16 -9.50 -10.63
N SER A 211 3.24 -10.28 -11.20
CA SER A 211 2.53 -9.91 -12.44
C SER A 211 1.72 -8.62 -12.28
N HIS A 212 1.14 -8.40 -11.10
CA HIS A 212 0.43 -7.16 -10.77
C HIS A 212 1.39 -5.99 -10.69
N GLN A 213 2.49 -6.15 -9.94
CA GLN A 213 3.53 -5.14 -9.77
C GLN A 213 4.10 -4.71 -11.13
N THR A 214 4.48 -5.68 -11.97
CA THR A 214 4.95 -5.44 -13.34
C THR A 214 3.93 -4.66 -14.15
N TRP A 215 2.65 -5.03 -14.09
CA TRP A 215 1.59 -4.38 -14.87
C TRP A 215 1.45 -2.91 -14.48
N PHE A 216 1.32 -2.60 -13.18
CA PHE A 216 1.17 -1.22 -12.72
C PHE A 216 2.41 -0.38 -13.00
N VAL A 217 3.63 -0.90 -12.77
CA VAL A 217 4.87 -0.18 -13.08
C VAL A 217 5.01 0.07 -14.58
N SER A 218 4.64 -0.90 -15.41
CA SER A 218 4.69 -0.72 -16.87
C SER A 218 3.64 0.27 -17.37
N ARG A 219 2.47 0.30 -16.73
CA ARG A 219 1.34 1.12 -17.18
C ARG A 219 1.43 2.57 -16.71
N PHE A 220 1.77 2.79 -15.44
CA PHE A 220 1.77 4.11 -14.80
C PHE A 220 3.17 4.61 -14.43
N GLY A 221 4.20 3.83 -14.73
CA GLY A 221 5.59 4.20 -14.50
C GLY A 221 6.11 3.84 -13.10
N PRO A 222 7.39 4.14 -12.82
CA PRO A 222 8.07 3.70 -11.61
C PRO A 222 7.61 4.44 -10.34
N HIS A 223 6.79 5.46 -10.46
CA HIS A 223 6.24 6.26 -9.37
C HIS A 223 4.80 5.88 -8.97
N VAL A 224 4.26 4.77 -9.48
CA VAL A 224 2.95 4.26 -9.02
C VAL A 224 3.02 3.77 -7.57
N GLY A 225 2.07 4.17 -6.71
CA GLY A 225 1.96 3.63 -5.34
C GLY A 225 1.44 2.20 -5.35
N LEU A 226 2.14 1.27 -4.69
CA LEU A 226 1.78 -0.15 -4.65
C LEU A 226 1.65 -0.68 -3.23
N GLY A 227 0.56 -1.42 -2.99
CA GLY A 227 0.16 -2.00 -1.71
C GLY A 227 0.24 -3.51 -1.69
N ASN A 228 0.06 -4.10 -0.52
CA ASN A 228 0.22 -5.54 -0.25
C ASN A 228 1.51 -6.16 -0.80
N ILE A 229 2.60 -5.38 -0.84
CA ILE A 229 3.90 -5.92 -1.24
C ILE A 229 4.37 -6.90 -0.16
N GLY A 230 4.71 -8.11 -0.56
CA GLY A 230 5.33 -9.10 0.32
C GLY A 230 6.66 -8.56 0.85
N SER A 231 6.97 -8.81 2.11
CA SER A 231 8.23 -8.36 2.72
C SER A 231 9.49 -8.84 1.99
N ASP A 232 9.40 -10.01 1.36
CA ASP A 232 10.43 -10.64 0.53
C ASP A 232 10.50 -10.08 -0.90
N GLU A 233 9.50 -9.33 -1.34
CA GLU A 233 9.42 -8.74 -2.68
C GLU A 233 9.81 -7.24 -2.71
N VAL A 234 10.15 -6.61 -1.58
CA VAL A 234 10.48 -5.16 -1.53
C VAL A 234 11.60 -4.77 -2.49
N ILE A 235 12.73 -5.49 -2.41
CA ILE A 235 13.87 -5.22 -3.32
C ILE A 235 13.51 -5.61 -4.75
N ALA A 236 12.79 -6.72 -4.92
CA ALA A 236 12.36 -7.20 -6.22
C ALA A 236 11.46 -6.18 -6.95
N LEU A 237 10.57 -5.49 -6.21
CA LEU A 237 9.77 -4.39 -6.72
C LEU A 237 10.63 -3.20 -7.11
N GLU A 238 11.62 -2.80 -6.29
CA GLU A 238 12.49 -1.68 -6.67
C GLU A 238 13.28 -2.00 -7.95
N THR A 239 13.68 -3.26 -8.17
CA THR A 239 14.28 -3.65 -9.46
C THR A 239 13.31 -3.53 -10.64
N LEU A 240 12.00 -3.77 -10.44
CA LEU A 240 10.99 -3.51 -11.46
C LEU A 240 10.89 -2.01 -11.76
N ARG A 241 10.84 -1.17 -10.72
CA ARG A 241 10.77 0.29 -10.86
C ARG A 241 12.00 0.87 -11.58
N LEU A 242 13.18 0.31 -11.34
CA LEU A 242 14.43 0.76 -11.96
C LEU A 242 14.70 0.17 -13.35
N GLY A 243 13.86 -0.74 -13.86
CA GLY A 243 14.15 -1.43 -15.12
C GLY A 243 15.29 -2.44 -15.01
N LEU A 244 15.62 -2.91 -13.80
CA LEU A 244 16.69 -3.87 -13.52
C LEU A 244 16.20 -5.32 -13.51
N ARG A 245 14.94 -5.56 -13.87
CA ARG A 245 14.33 -6.88 -13.99
C ARG A 245 13.79 -7.06 -15.41
N ALA A 246 13.89 -8.27 -15.96
CA ALA A 246 13.55 -8.55 -17.37
C ALA A 246 12.16 -8.03 -17.79
N ASP A 247 11.19 -8.08 -16.88
CA ASP A 247 9.82 -7.65 -17.10
C ASP A 247 9.69 -6.15 -17.45
N THR A 248 10.62 -5.29 -16.99
CA THR A 248 10.61 -3.82 -17.20
C THR A 248 11.88 -3.27 -17.85
N ALA A 249 12.90 -4.11 -18.09
CA ALA A 249 14.20 -3.70 -18.62
C ALA A 249 14.14 -3.03 -20.00
N LEU A 250 13.13 -3.35 -20.82
CA LEU A 250 12.95 -2.78 -22.15
C LEU A 250 12.13 -1.48 -22.17
N LEU A 251 11.56 -1.08 -21.02
CA LEU A 251 10.80 0.16 -20.89
C LEU A 251 11.72 1.37 -20.66
N ALA A 252 12.91 1.14 -20.10
CA ALA A 252 14.02 2.09 -20.17
C ALA A 252 14.60 2.04 -21.60
N GLY A 253 14.65 3.19 -22.30
CA GLY A 253 15.00 3.26 -23.73
C GLY A 253 16.35 2.66 -24.14
N PRO A 254 16.64 2.53 -25.45
CA PRO A 254 17.60 1.56 -25.94
C PRO A 254 19.05 2.06 -25.84
N ALA A 255 19.87 1.41 -25.03
CA ALA A 255 21.29 1.30 -25.36
C ALA A 255 21.43 0.19 -26.41
N ARG A 256 21.37 0.57 -27.70
CA ARG A 256 21.88 -0.30 -28.76
C ARG A 256 23.31 -0.67 -28.39
N ILE A 257 23.60 -1.96 -28.33
CA ILE A 257 24.97 -2.45 -28.13
C ILE A 257 25.81 -1.84 -29.26
N GLY A 258 26.59 -0.82 -28.93
CA GLY A 258 27.58 -0.27 -29.84
C GLY A 258 28.64 -1.34 -30.04
N VAL A 259 28.51 -2.11 -31.12
CA VAL A 259 29.60 -2.97 -31.57
C VAL A 259 30.74 -2.03 -31.98
N PRO A 260 31.92 -2.09 -31.35
CA PRO A 260 33.06 -1.30 -31.80
C PRO A 260 33.38 -1.65 -33.25
N SER A 261 33.61 -0.63 -34.09
CA SER A 261 34.14 -0.82 -35.44
C SER A 261 35.61 -1.20 -35.38
#